data_AF-A0A7C3PX95-F1
#
_entry.id   AF-A0A7C3PX95-F1
#
_cell.length_a   1.000
_cell.length_b   1.000
_cell.length_c   1.000
_cell.angle_alpha   90.00
_cell.angle_beta   90.00
_cell.angle_gamma   90.00
#
_symmetry.space_group_name_H-M   'P 1'
#
loop_
_entity.id
_entity.type
_entity.pdbx_description
1 polymer ?
#
loop_
_entity_poly.entity_id
_entity_poly.type
_entity_poly.pdbx_seq_one_letter_code
_entity_poly.pdbx_strand_id
1 'polypeptide(L)'
;MKHTVKAPAWWKNTYFIFGFLLLFVAILGFLRGARYIMDPGQPFSEALPWYYVFASLIFFVNGYVSHKTYVREYHALLQEEESDAKVSRDG
;
A
#
# COMPACT_ATOMS: atom_id res chain seq x y z
N MET A 1 -18.57 -23.71 -5.87
CA MET A 1 -18.02 -22.50 -6.53
C MET A 1 -16.50 -22.60 -6.49
N LYS A 2 -15.79 -22.51 -7.61
CA LYS A 2 -14.30 -22.47 -7.60
C LYS A 2 -13.86 -21.13 -7.01
N HIS A 3 -13.28 -21.14 -5.81
CA HIS A 3 -12.55 -19.98 -5.30
C HIS A 3 -11.31 -19.82 -6.17
N THR A 4 -11.26 -18.76 -6.98
CA THR A 4 -10.03 -18.41 -7.70
C THR A 4 -9.23 -17.49 -6.79
N VAL A 5 -8.19 -18.02 -6.16
CA VAL A 5 -7.29 -17.22 -5.32
C VAL A 5 -6.49 -16.29 -6.24
N LYS A 6 -6.83 -15.00 -6.23
CA LYS A 6 -6.15 -13.99 -7.07
C LYS A 6 -4.78 -13.67 -6.47
N ALA A 7 -3.78 -13.56 -7.35
CA ALA A 7 -2.44 -13.16 -6.94
C ALA A 7 -2.45 -11.78 -6.27
N PRO A 8 -1.67 -11.61 -5.19
CA PRO A 8 -1.58 -10.35 -4.45
C PRO A 8 -0.97 -9.27 -5.36
N ALA A 9 -1.70 -8.19 -5.59
CA ALA A 9 -1.25 -7.06 -6.40
C ALA A 9 -0.96 -5.85 -5.51
N TRP A 10 0.29 -5.39 -5.49
CA TRP A 10 0.71 -4.28 -4.64
C TRP A 10 -0.07 -2.99 -4.94
N TRP A 11 -0.36 -2.68 -6.20
CA TRP A 11 -1.11 -1.46 -6.58
C TRP A 11 -2.56 -1.40 -6.05
N LYS A 12 -3.11 -2.51 -5.55
CA LYS A 12 -4.44 -2.54 -4.89
C LYS A 12 -4.36 -2.30 -3.38
N ASN A 13 -3.16 -2.24 -2.81
CA ASN A 13 -2.98 -1.98 -1.39
C ASN A 13 -3.25 -0.49 -1.10
N THR A 14 -4.27 -0.23 -0.26
CA THR A 14 -4.68 1.11 0.15
C THR A 14 -3.54 1.92 0.77
N TYR A 15 -2.60 1.28 1.48
CA TYR A 15 -1.44 1.97 2.03
C TYR A 15 -0.54 2.55 0.93
N PHE A 16 -0.30 1.80 -0.14
CA PHE A 16 0.49 2.31 -1.27
C PHE A 16 -0.24 3.42 -2.03
N ILE A 17 -1.57 3.30 -2.20
CA ILE A 17 -2.38 4.35 -2.82
C ILE A 17 -2.27 5.66 -2.05
N PHE A 18 -2.46 5.64 -0.72
CA PHE A 18 -2.30 6.83 0.12
C PHE A 18 -0.85 7.33 0.14
N GLY A 19 0.13 6.42 0.16
CA GLY A 19 1.54 6.78 0.03
C GLY A 19 1.82 7.61 -1.22
N PHE A 20 1.32 7.19 -2.39
CA PHE A 20 1.47 7.93 -3.63
C PHE A 20 0.72 9.27 -3.64
N LEU A 21 -0.50 9.31 -3.11
CA LEU A 21 -1.26 10.56 -3.02
C LEU A 21 -0.54 11.60 -2.15
N LEU A 22 -0.03 11.20 -1.00
CA LEU A 22 0.73 12.07 -0.10
C LEU A 22 2.06 12.51 -0.73
N LEU A 23 2.74 11.61 -1.44
CA LEU A 23 3.96 11.96 -2.19
C LEU A 23 3.67 12.99 -3.28
N PHE A 24 2.55 12.83 -3.99
CA PHE A 24 2.11 13.78 -5.01
C PHE A 24 1.82 15.16 -4.41
N VAL A 25 1.13 15.22 -3.26
CA VAL A 25 0.91 16.49 -2.53
C VAL A 25 2.24 17.11 -2.10
N ALA A 26 3.19 16.32 -1.60
CA ALA A 26 4.52 16.82 -1.25
C ALA A 26 5.24 17.44 -2.45
N ILE A 27 5.22 16.76 -3.61
CA ILE A 27 5.82 17.27 -4.85
C ILE A 27 5.18 18.60 -5.25
N LEU A 28 3.84 18.72 -5.19
CA LEU A 28 3.16 19.98 -5.46
C LEU A 28 3.57 21.08 -4.46
N GLY A 29 3.73 20.73 -3.19
CA GLY A 29 4.22 21.64 -2.15
C GLY A 29 5.64 22.17 -2.41
N PHE A 30 6.55 21.32 -2.91
CA PHE A 30 7.90 21.77 -3.27
C PHE A 30 7.92 22.61 -4.55
N LEU A 31 7.09 22.28 -5.54
CA LEU A 31 7.07 22.98 -6.84
C LEU A 31 6.31 24.32 -6.79
N ARG A 32 5.21 24.40 -6.05
CA ARG A 32 4.32 25.58 -5.98
C ARG A 32 4.37 26.32 -4.65
N GLY A 33 5.15 25.81 -3.70
CA GLY A 33 5.28 26.35 -2.35
C GLY A 33 4.25 25.79 -1.37
N ALA A 34 4.61 25.78 -0.08
CA ALA A 34 3.82 25.20 1.00
C ALA A 34 2.40 25.79 1.12
N ARG A 35 2.18 27.05 0.71
CA ARG A 35 0.86 27.70 0.71
C ARG A 35 -0.14 27.04 -0.25
N TYR A 36 0.34 26.40 -1.32
CA TYR A 36 -0.52 25.78 -2.33
C TYR A 36 -1.24 24.52 -1.81
N ILE A 37 -0.62 23.84 -0.84
CA ILE A 37 -1.12 22.59 -0.25
C ILE A 37 -1.65 22.78 1.17
N MET A 38 -1.75 24.02 1.64
CA MET A 38 -2.18 24.36 2.99
C MET A 38 -3.71 24.32 3.07
N ASP A 39 -4.23 23.66 4.09
CA ASP A 39 -5.68 23.63 4.33
C ASP A 39 -6.18 25.02 4.83
N PRO A 40 -7.40 25.43 4.47
CA PRO A 40 -7.99 26.67 5.00
C PRO A 40 -8.04 26.66 6.54
N GLY A 41 -7.43 27.67 7.17
CA GLY A 41 -7.38 27.80 8.62
C GLY A 41 -6.20 27.10 9.31
N GLN A 42 -5.34 26.38 8.58
CA GLN A 42 -4.10 25.82 9.14
C GLN A 42 -3.04 26.92 9.33
N PRO A 43 -2.24 26.90 10.41
CA PRO A 43 -1.08 27.79 10.52
C PRO A 43 -0.07 27.49 9.41
N PHE A 44 0.46 28.55 8.79
CA PHE A 44 1.46 28.40 7.75
C PHE A 44 2.75 27.76 8.30
N SER A 45 3.23 26.75 7.60
CA SER A 45 4.53 26.12 7.87
C SER A 45 5.26 25.86 6.55
N GLU A 46 6.48 26.37 6.44
CA GLU A 46 7.36 26.09 5.29
C GLU A 46 7.75 24.60 5.22
N ALA A 47 7.73 23.91 6.36
CA ALA A 47 8.03 22.48 6.45
C ALA A 47 6.85 21.58 6.06
N LEU A 48 5.69 22.14 5.69
CA LEU A 48 4.50 21.36 5.35
C LEU A 48 4.74 20.28 4.27
N PRO A 49 5.46 20.54 3.16
CA PRO A 49 5.77 19.51 2.18
C PRO A 49 6.59 18.34 2.76
N TRP A 50 7.50 18.62 3.70
CA TRP A 50 8.28 17.59 4.39
C TRP A 50 7.40 16.69 5.25
N TYR A 51 6.37 17.23 5.92
CA TYR A 51 5.43 16.41 6.67
C TYR A 51 4.69 15.41 5.77
N TYR A 52 4.30 15.83 4.56
CA TYR A 52 3.71 14.93 3.57
C TYR A 52 4.70 13.86 3.07
N VAL A 53 6.00 14.18 2.92
CA VAL A 53 7.04 13.19 2.62
C VAL A 53 7.15 12.14 3.73
N PHE A 54 7.23 12.58 4.98
CA PHE A 54 7.32 11.66 6.13
C PHE A 54 6.07 10.78 6.24
N ALA A 55 4.88 11.37 6.10
CA ALA A 55 3.64 10.61 6.10
C ALA A 55 3.61 9.58 4.96
N SER A 56 3.97 9.99 3.74
CA SER A 56 4.07 9.11 2.57
C SER A 56 5.01 7.92 2.82
N LEU A 57 6.18 8.17 3.42
CA LEU A 57 7.14 7.12 3.77
C LEU A 57 6.56 6.10 4.75
N ILE A 58 5.86 6.55 5.79
CA ILE A 58 5.18 5.67 6.75
C ILE A 58 4.17 4.77 6.01
N PHE A 59 3.39 5.33 5.09
CA PHE A 59 2.44 4.58 4.28
C PHE A 59 3.12 3.55 3.36
N PHE A 60 4.26 3.88 2.74
CA PHE A 60 5.02 2.92 1.95
C PHE A 60 5.57 1.77 2.80
N VAL A 61 6.11 2.06 3.99
CA VAL A 61 6.61 1.02 4.90
C VAL A 61 5.45 0.10 5.34
N ASN A 62 4.31 0.67 5.74
CA ASN A 62 3.13 -0.10 6.11
C ASN A 62 2.60 -0.95 4.94
N GLY A 63 2.55 -0.38 3.74
CA GLY A 63 2.16 -1.09 2.53
C GLY A 63 3.09 -2.25 2.21
N TYR A 64 4.41 -2.06 2.38
CA TYR A 64 5.41 -3.10 2.16
C TYR A 64 5.25 -4.28 3.14
N VAL A 65 5.12 -3.98 4.44
CA VAL A 65 4.91 -5.00 5.48
C VAL A 65 3.60 -5.75 5.23
N SER A 66 2.51 -5.02 4.99
CA SER A 66 1.19 -5.59 4.71
C SER A 66 1.20 -6.49 3.47
N HIS A 67 1.84 -6.03 2.37
CA HIS A 67 1.92 -6.81 1.14
C HIS A 67 2.74 -8.09 1.32
N LYS A 68 3.86 -8.03 2.04
CA LYS A 68 4.68 -9.21 2.34
C LYS A 68 3.90 -10.27 3.13
N THR A 69 3.11 -9.85 4.12
CA THR A 69 2.25 -10.77 4.89
C THR A 69 1.20 -11.42 3.98
N TYR A 70 0.55 -10.64 3.12
CA TYR A 70 -0.46 -11.15 2.21
C TYR A 70 0.11 -12.14 1.16
N VAL A 71 1.32 -11.88 0.65
CA VAL A 71 2.03 -12.80 -0.24
C VAL A 71 2.33 -14.13 0.46
N ARG A 72 2.74 -14.10 1.74
CA ARG A 72 2.97 -15.32 2.52
C ARG A 72 1.71 -16.16 2.68
N GLU A 73 0.59 -15.51 3.00
CA GLU A 73 -0.72 -16.19 3.12
C GLU A 73 -1.18 -16.76 1.79
N TYR A 74 -1.01 -16.02 0.69
CA TYR A 74 -1.32 -16.50 -0.65
C TYR A 74 -0.56 -17.78 -1.01
N HIS A 75 0.74 -17.85 -0.72
CA HIS A 75 1.53 -19.07 -0.95
C HIS A 75 1.11 -20.24 -0.06
N ALA A 76 0.72 -19.99 1.20
CA ALA A 76 0.22 -21.04 2.09
C ALA A 76 -1.08 -21.65 1.56
N LEU A 77 -2.02 -20.83 1.07
CA LEU A 77 -3.27 -21.30 0.47
C LEU A 77 -3.04 -22.13 -0.80
N LEU A 78 -2.10 -21.71 -1.65
CA LEU A 78 -1.76 -22.48 -2.85
C LEU A 78 -1.16 -23.86 -2.52
N GLN A 79 -0.36 -23.95 -1.46
CA GLN A 79 0.21 -25.22 -1.01
C GLN A 79 -0.86 -26.17 -0.47
N GLU A 80 -1.84 -25.65 0.28
CA GLU A 80 -2.97 -26.41 0.81
C GLU A 80 -3.86 -26.97 -0.32
N GLU A 81 -4.21 -26.14 -1.31
CA GLU A 81 -4.96 -26.58 -2.48
C GLU A 81 -4.22 -27.67 -3.28
N GLU A 82 -2.88 -27.58 -3.39
CA GLU A 82 -2.07 -28.59 -4.06
C GLU A 82 -2.00 -29.91 -3.27
N SER A 83 -1.91 -29.85 -1.94
CA SER A 83 -1.93 -31.06 -1.09
C SER A 83 -3.28 -31.78 -1.15
N ASP A 84 -4.39 -31.06 -1.07
CA ASP A 84 -5.73 -31.64 -1.13
C ASP A 84 -6.00 -32.29 -2.50
N ALA A 85 -5.54 -31.64 -3.57
CA ALA A 85 -5.65 -32.17 -4.93
C ALA A 85 -4.83 -33.46 -5.13
N LYS A 86 -3.70 -33.63 -4.43
CA LYS A 86 -2.93 -34.88 -4.46
C LYS A 86 -3.64 -35.99 -3.68
N VAL A 87 -4.12 -35.70 -2.47
CA VAL A 87 -4.87 -36.67 -1.64
C VAL A 87 -6.11 -37.19 -2.36
N SER A 88 -6.88 -36.33 -3.03
CA SER A 88 -8.07 -36.74 -3.79
C SER A 88 -7.77 -37.57 -5.05
N ARG A 89 -6.53 -37.56 -5.56
CA ARG A 89 -6.14 -38.33 -6.75
C ARG A 89 -5.63 -39.73 -6.41
N ASP A 90 -5.05 -39.87 -5.22
CA ASP A 90 -4.39 -41.11 -4.78
C ASP A 90 -5.29 -42.00 -3.90
N GLY A 91 -6.51 -41.56 -3.56
CA GLY A 91 -7.52 -42.31 -2.81
C GLY A 91 -8.75 -42.65 -3.64
#